data_AF-A0A952UZE6-F1
#
_entry.id   AF-A0A952UZE6-F1
#
_cell.length_a   1.000
_cell.length_b   1.000
_cell.length_c   1.000
_cell.angle_alpha   90.00
_cell.angle_beta   90.00
_cell.angle_gamma   90.00
#
_symmetry.space_group_name_H-M   'P 1'
#
loop_
_entity.id
_entity.type
_entity.pdbx_description
1 polymer ?
#
loop_
_entity_poly.entity_id
_entity_poly.type
_entity_poly.pdbx_seq_one_letter_code
_entity_poly.pdbx_strand_id
1 'polypeptide(L)'
;MKRILGLAMAAMIAACNGVGDDLDGSGEQGGANANDRSSGDGDSERLETGAMAVSPTGDYIVARRNTTTLIVDVKSRSLVELDLAAERFLFAKSKDVVYVVLPSRAGVVALDLATTRELWRSTPIVAADASMLLARLSDDDTTILLADRTRVLFLDAATGDVRGGAASGPGMNDLEVLPGGAHALVVGDTEWRDGGPHTPVSLVPLDGSASTTIDVPNCAAPVAIVNGGTRALLSPTFCTADAQARAQGWSNPDPVSVIDIDPAKKTLSFRKNLPGFGPVALVGDGRAVAYLDMKRLDAAMFDDKSQIPPADAAQYHLMTIDPTTLAFDLHPIGDTLPRFAPSKDGKSLLVDASVSVVRSEASATATLTLDATGLKAEVKAGAFGDPSGSLFGVFTLATHTYTPFQGPAATLDRFVQQGDGARVYTLRRNGRGGDLFAIDLAARASFDLGRSLRDIAILPDGKTLVLRVRLASTAEGHLREQFCLSLDAQTCTASIDYQSPIPMHDP
;
A
#
# COMPACT_ATOMS: atom_id res chain seq x y z
N MET A 1 -34.70 57.40 23.33
CA MET A 1 -34.36 58.21 22.14
C MET A 1 -33.22 57.53 21.39
N LYS A 2 -33.29 57.55 20.06
CA LYS A 2 -32.37 57.00 19.03
C LYS A 2 -32.53 55.52 18.65
N ARG A 3 -33.26 55.37 17.54
CA ARG A 3 -33.15 54.31 16.52
C ARG A 3 -31.74 54.30 15.93
N ILE A 4 -31.20 53.13 15.59
CA ILE A 4 -30.52 52.90 14.29
C ILE A 4 -30.91 51.50 13.78
N LEU A 5 -31.41 51.52 12.55
CA LEU A 5 -31.69 50.43 11.62
C LEU A 5 -30.35 49.99 11.00
N GLY A 6 -30.13 48.70 10.76
CA GLY A 6 -28.98 48.25 9.96
C GLY A 6 -29.18 46.83 9.46
N LEU A 7 -29.68 46.72 8.24
CA LEU A 7 -29.72 45.51 7.42
C LEU A 7 -28.36 44.79 7.46
N ALA A 8 -28.37 43.50 7.76
CA ALA A 8 -27.31 42.59 7.35
C ALA A 8 -27.90 41.62 6.32
N MET A 9 -27.53 41.86 5.07
CA MET A 9 -27.77 41.02 3.90
C MET A 9 -27.34 39.57 4.18
N ALA A 10 -28.23 38.64 3.89
CA ALA A 10 -27.89 37.24 3.71
C ALA A 10 -26.99 37.10 2.48
N ALA A 11 -25.69 36.87 2.69
CA ALA A 11 -24.80 36.36 1.67
C ALA A 11 -24.83 34.83 1.77
N MET A 12 -25.70 34.19 0.98
CA MET A 12 -25.54 32.78 0.63
C MET A 12 -24.27 32.64 -0.22
N ILE A 13 -23.16 32.30 0.43
CA ILE A 13 -22.04 31.71 -0.28
C ILE A 13 -22.41 30.25 -0.48
N ALA A 14 -22.89 29.95 -1.68
CA ALA A 14 -22.84 28.59 -2.22
C ALA A 14 -21.37 28.21 -2.32
N ALA A 15 -20.84 27.58 -1.26
CA ALA A 15 -19.60 26.84 -1.35
C ALA A 15 -19.90 25.59 -2.18
N CYS A 16 -19.58 25.67 -3.47
CA CYS A 16 -19.26 24.50 -4.27
C CYS A 16 -18.14 23.76 -3.53
N ASN A 17 -18.49 22.72 -2.77
CA ASN A 17 -17.53 21.81 -2.20
C ASN A 17 -16.76 21.19 -3.37
N GLY A 18 -15.52 21.64 -3.54
CA GLY A 18 -14.54 21.03 -4.41
C GLY A 18 -14.41 19.56 -4.06
N VAL A 19 -14.62 18.73 -5.06
CA VAL A 19 -14.41 17.30 -5.02
C VAL A 19 -12.90 17.07 -5.08
N GLY A 20 -12.35 16.46 -4.02
CA GLY A 20 -11.11 15.68 -4.05
C GLY A 20 -9.81 16.44 -3.83
N ASP A 21 -9.44 16.63 -2.55
CA ASP A 21 -8.03 16.70 -2.10
C ASP A 21 -7.92 16.52 -0.57
N ASP A 22 -8.81 15.72 0.03
CA ASP A 22 -8.70 15.37 1.46
C ASP A 22 -7.84 14.11 1.65
N LEU A 23 -6.58 14.34 2.01
CA LEU A 23 -6.00 13.87 3.27
C LEU A 23 -6.28 12.41 3.67
N ASP A 24 -5.80 11.43 2.90
CA ASP A 24 -5.38 10.15 3.48
C ASP A 24 -3.87 10.22 3.76
N GLY A 25 -3.55 10.43 5.03
CA GLY A 25 -2.23 10.70 5.59
C GLY A 25 -1.21 9.56 5.51
N SER A 26 -0.84 9.16 4.30
CA SER A 26 0.47 8.55 4.03
C SER A 26 1.36 9.59 3.34
N GLY A 27 1.77 10.60 4.10
CA GLY A 27 2.82 11.50 3.63
C GLY A 27 4.10 10.71 3.42
N GLU A 28 4.33 10.23 2.18
CA GLU A 28 5.63 9.92 1.59
C GLU A 28 6.72 9.56 2.62
N GLN A 29 6.52 8.42 3.31
CA GLN A 29 7.41 7.97 4.38
C GLN A 29 8.56 7.15 3.79
N GLY A 30 9.76 7.22 4.36
CA GLY A 30 10.84 6.24 4.10
C GLY A 30 10.41 4.83 4.52
N GLY A 31 11.19 3.78 4.22
CA GLY A 31 10.76 2.40 4.55
C GLY A 31 10.37 1.54 3.35
N ALA A 32 9.83 0.34 3.63
CA ALA A 32 9.22 -0.51 2.62
C ALA A 32 8.12 0.22 1.85
N ASN A 33 8.16 0.09 0.53
CA ASN A 33 7.26 0.76 -0.39
C ASN A 33 6.16 -0.20 -0.84
N ALA A 34 4.91 0.14 -0.47
CA ALA A 34 3.73 -0.65 -0.80
C ALA A 34 3.14 -0.36 -2.19
N ASN A 35 3.75 0.52 -3.00
CA ASN A 35 3.20 0.91 -4.32
C ASN A 35 3.54 -0.07 -5.46
N ASP A 36 3.96 -1.30 -5.15
CA ASP A 36 4.23 -2.35 -6.12
C ASP A 36 2.90 -2.94 -6.64
N ARG A 37 2.73 -3.00 -7.97
CA ARG A 37 1.55 -3.54 -8.67
C ARG A 37 1.85 -4.86 -9.40
N SER A 38 2.99 -5.49 -9.12
CA SER A 38 3.51 -6.63 -9.91
C SER A 38 2.75 -7.94 -9.77
N SER A 39 2.00 -8.11 -8.69
CA SER A 39 1.37 -9.40 -8.35
C SER A 39 -0.12 -9.44 -8.66
N GLY A 40 -0.69 -8.35 -9.20
CA GLY A 40 -2.15 -8.21 -9.29
C GLY A 40 -2.82 -7.93 -7.93
N ASP A 41 -2.06 -7.92 -6.84
CA ASP A 41 -2.47 -7.72 -5.43
C ASP A 41 -3.09 -6.35 -5.09
N GLY A 42 -3.54 -5.58 -6.09
CA GLY A 42 -4.44 -4.45 -5.86
C GLY A 42 -5.82 -4.87 -5.37
N ASP A 43 -6.09 -6.18 -5.31
CA ASP A 43 -7.25 -6.78 -4.68
C ASP A 43 -7.39 -6.24 -3.26
N SER A 44 -8.59 -5.77 -2.96
CA SER A 44 -8.99 -5.13 -1.72
C SER A 44 -8.39 -3.78 -1.39
N GLU A 45 -7.45 -3.24 -2.17
CA GLU A 45 -7.05 -1.85 -2.00
C GLU A 45 -8.19 -0.90 -2.36
N ARG A 46 -8.17 0.29 -1.75
CA ARG A 46 -9.09 1.35 -2.13
C ARG A 46 -8.73 1.80 -3.53
N LEU A 47 -9.63 1.59 -4.48
CA LEU A 47 -9.37 1.97 -5.86
C LEU A 47 -9.60 3.47 -5.99
N GLU A 48 -8.53 4.25 -6.06
CA GLU A 48 -8.63 5.69 -6.28
C GLU A 48 -9.00 6.03 -7.72
N THR A 49 -9.47 7.26 -7.94
CA THR A 49 -9.75 7.75 -9.31
C THR A 49 -8.52 7.58 -10.20
N GLY A 50 -8.69 6.92 -11.35
CA GLY A 50 -7.60 6.68 -12.29
C GLY A 50 -6.81 5.40 -12.01
N ALA A 51 -7.01 4.74 -10.88
CA ALA A 51 -6.39 3.44 -10.59
C ALA A 51 -7.09 2.28 -11.32
N MET A 52 -6.35 1.19 -11.53
CA MET A 52 -6.87 -0.07 -12.05
C MET A 52 -6.30 -1.29 -11.29
N ALA A 53 -7.01 -2.41 -11.39
CA ALA A 53 -6.59 -3.71 -10.89
C ALA A 53 -6.81 -4.77 -11.97
N VAL A 54 -5.96 -5.80 -11.99
CA VAL A 54 -5.97 -6.87 -12.99
C VAL A 54 -6.44 -8.16 -12.31
N SER A 55 -7.35 -8.91 -12.93
CA SER A 55 -7.81 -10.18 -12.38
C SER A 55 -6.65 -11.18 -12.26
N PRO A 56 -6.71 -12.15 -11.33
CA PRO A 56 -5.69 -13.20 -11.19
C PRO A 56 -5.46 -14.02 -12.47
N THR A 57 -6.46 -14.11 -13.34
CA THR A 57 -6.36 -14.77 -14.65
C THR A 57 -5.73 -13.87 -15.73
N GLY A 58 -5.71 -12.55 -15.53
CA GLY A 58 -5.29 -11.56 -16.53
C GLY A 58 -6.33 -11.28 -17.61
N ASP A 59 -7.49 -11.93 -17.54
CA ASP A 59 -8.54 -11.82 -18.55
C ASP A 59 -9.36 -10.53 -18.41
N TYR A 60 -9.39 -9.95 -17.21
CA TYR A 60 -10.17 -8.77 -16.92
C TYR A 60 -9.35 -7.70 -16.20
N ILE A 61 -9.68 -6.44 -16.47
CA ILE A 61 -9.16 -5.28 -15.73
C ILE A 61 -10.36 -4.52 -15.20
N VAL A 62 -10.29 -4.11 -13.94
CA VAL A 62 -11.28 -3.23 -13.33
C VAL A 62 -10.62 -1.89 -13.07
N ALA A 63 -11.24 -0.81 -13.53
CA ALA A 63 -10.66 0.53 -13.44
C ALA A 63 -11.68 1.55 -12.94
N ARG A 64 -11.29 2.41 -11.99
CA ARG A 64 -12.17 3.49 -11.51
C ARG A 64 -11.98 4.75 -12.35
N ARG A 65 -13.09 5.43 -12.64
CA ARG A 65 -13.13 6.82 -13.12
C ARG A 65 -14.12 7.60 -12.27
N ASN A 66 -13.69 8.58 -11.47
CA ASN A 66 -14.57 9.46 -10.69
C ASN A 66 -15.72 8.67 -9.99
N THR A 67 -16.89 8.66 -10.64
CA THR A 67 -18.15 8.04 -10.18
C THR A 67 -18.55 6.75 -10.92
N THR A 68 -17.76 6.26 -11.87
CA THR A 68 -18.03 5.05 -12.66
C THR A 68 -16.89 4.04 -12.60
N THR A 69 -17.21 2.81 -12.95
CA THR A 69 -16.28 1.67 -13.00
C THR A 69 -16.24 1.14 -14.42
N LEU A 70 -15.05 0.88 -14.94
CA LEU A 70 -14.85 0.20 -16.21
C LEU A 70 -14.46 -1.26 -15.93
N ILE A 71 -15.11 -2.17 -16.63
CA ILE A 71 -14.68 -3.56 -16.77
C ILE A 71 -14.12 -3.72 -18.17
N VAL A 72 -12.85 -4.09 -18.28
CA VAL A 72 -12.18 -4.33 -19.56
C VAL A 72 -11.96 -5.83 -19.70
N ASP A 73 -12.45 -6.41 -20.77
CA ASP A 73 -12.15 -7.79 -21.16
C ASP A 73 -10.96 -7.78 -22.12
N VAL A 74 -9.84 -8.31 -21.63
CA VAL A 74 -8.54 -8.34 -22.31
C VAL A 74 -8.59 -9.26 -23.53
N LYS A 75 -9.31 -10.38 -23.45
CA LYS A 75 -9.41 -11.39 -24.51
C LYS A 75 -10.31 -10.91 -25.65
N SER A 76 -11.52 -10.47 -25.33
CA SER A 76 -12.47 -9.98 -26.33
C SER A 76 -12.16 -8.57 -26.81
N ARG A 77 -11.24 -7.87 -26.14
CA ARG A 77 -10.84 -6.48 -26.41
C ARG A 77 -12.03 -5.53 -26.36
N SER A 78 -12.91 -5.76 -25.40
CA SER A 78 -14.09 -4.96 -25.17
C SER A 78 -14.03 -4.34 -23.79
N LEU A 79 -14.88 -3.35 -23.56
CA LEU A 79 -15.05 -2.77 -22.25
C LEU A 79 -16.51 -2.40 -22.01
N VAL A 80 -16.89 -2.37 -20.75
CA VAL A 80 -18.21 -1.94 -20.30
C VAL A 80 -18.03 -0.92 -19.18
N GLU A 81 -18.75 0.19 -19.27
CA GLU A 81 -18.89 1.15 -18.19
C GLU A 81 -20.09 0.77 -17.33
N LEU A 82 -19.86 0.64 -16.03
CA LEU A 82 -20.88 0.39 -15.04
C LEU A 82 -21.26 1.69 -14.35
N ASP A 83 -22.57 1.90 -14.17
CA ASP A 83 -23.14 2.99 -13.39
C ASP A 83 -23.05 2.71 -11.88
N LEU A 84 -21.83 2.40 -11.44
CA LEU A 84 -21.48 2.27 -10.04
C LEU A 84 -20.04 2.76 -9.83
N ALA A 85 -19.85 3.55 -8.77
CA ALA A 85 -18.53 3.84 -8.25
C ALA A 85 -18.19 2.72 -7.27
N ALA A 86 -17.09 2.02 -7.48
CA ALA A 86 -16.58 1.11 -6.47
C ALA A 86 -15.60 1.80 -5.55
N GLU A 87 -15.59 1.38 -4.29
CA GLU A 87 -14.56 1.75 -3.33
C GLU A 87 -13.41 0.74 -3.35
N ARG A 88 -13.74 -0.57 -3.40
CA ARG A 88 -12.79 -1.68 -3.44
C ARG A 88 -13.33 -2.80 -4.32
N PHE A 89 -12.43 -3.66 -4.80
CA PHE A 89 -12.77 -4.88 -5.54
C PHE A 89 -12.03 -6.07 -4.96
N LEU A 90 -12.67 -7.23 -4.97
CA LEU A 90 -12.04 -8.51 -4.64
C LEU A 90 -12.27 -9.42 -5.84
N PHE A 91 -11.23 -9.86 -6.54
CA PHE A 91 -11.41 -10.86 -7.58
C PHE A 91 -11.48 -12.24 -6.94
N ALA A 92 -12.41 -13.06 -7.41
CA ALA A 92 -12.33 -14.48 -7.14
C ALA A 92 -11.09 -15.06 -7.85
N LYS A 93 -10.33 -15.88 -7.13
CA LYS A 93 -9.09 -16.52 -7.58
C LYS A 93 -9.36 -17.66 -8.57
N SER A 94 -10.53 -18.29 -8.49
CA SER A 94 -10.90 -19.52 -9.21
C SER A 94 -12.01 -19.36 -10.26
N LYS A 95 -12.60 -18.17 -10.40
CA LYS A 95 -13.74 -17.91 -11.28
C LYS A 95 -13.77 -16.45 -11.75
N ASP A 96 -14.49 -16.20 -12.84
CA ASP A 96 -14.64 -14.87 -13.44
C ASP A 96 -15.69 -14.01 -12.71
N VAL A 97 -15.48 -13.81 -11.40
CA VAL A 97 -16.35 -13.02 -10.53
C VAL A 97 -15.54 -11.94 -9.84
N VAL A 98 -16.10 -10.74 -9.77
CA VAL A 98 -15.57 -9.67 -8.92
C VAL A 98 -16.61 -9.26 -7.87
N TYR A 99 -16.15 -9.07 -6.64
CA TYR A 99 -16.94 -8.55 -5.54
C TYR A 99 -16.63 -7.06 -5.37
N VAL A 100 -17.62 -6.23 -5.62
CA VAL A 100 -17.51 -4.77 -5.56
C VAL A 100 -18.00 -4.28 -4.21
N VAL A 101 -17.12 -3.70 -3.42
CA VAL A 101 -17.50 -2.99 -2.19
C VAL A 101 -17.95 -1.58 -2.60
N LEU A 102 -19.21 -1.27 -2.33
CA LEU A 102 -19.81 0.00 -2.72
C LEU A 102 -19.49 1.11 -1.70
N PRO A 103 -19.35 2.35 -2.19
CA PRO A 103 -19.09 3.51 -1.35
C PRO A 103 -20.25 3.76 -0.39
N SER A 104 -19.96 4.55 0.65
CA SER A 104 -20.94 4.95 1.66
C SER A 104 -21.61 3.77 2.36
N ARG A 105 -20.99 2.58 2.31
CA ARG A 105 -21.47 1.34 2.92
C ARG A 105 -22.76 0.79 2.31
N ALA A 106 -22.97 1.03 1.02
CA ALA A 106 -24.17 0.55 0.32
C ALA A 106 -24.21 -0.99 0.10
N GLY A 107 -23.23 -1.73 0.64
CA GLY A 107 -23.15 -3.18 0.59
C GLY A 107 -22.08 -3.66 -0.38
N VAL A 108 -22.20 -4.93 -0.77
CA VAL A 108 -21.33 -5.60 -1.73
C VAL A 108 -22.16 -6.10 -2.89
N VAL A 109 -21.60 -6.03 -4.11
CA VAL A 109 -22.21 -6.57 -5.32
C VAL A 109 -21.29 -7.61 -5.91
N ALA A 110 -21.80 -8.79 -6.24
CA ALA A 110 -21.07 -9.75 -7.07
C ALA A 110 -21.44 -9.56 -8.53
N LEU A 111 -20.43 -9.40 -9.38
CA LEU A 111 -20.58 -9.28 -10.82
C LEU A 111 -19.88 -10.45 -11.50
N ASP A 112 -20.56 -11.07 -12.46
CA ASP A 112 -19.94 -11.95 -13.44
C ASP A 112 -19.17 -11.08 -14.43
N LEU A 113 -17.85 -11.27 -14.54
CA LEU A 113 -16.98 -10.41 -15.35
C LEU A 113 -17.20 -10.61 -16.86
N ALA A 114 -17.57 -11.81 -17.29
CA ALA A 114 -17.79 -12.13 -18.69
C ALA A 114 -19.06 -11.48 -19.26
N THR A 115 -20.12 -11.44 -18.46
CA THR A 115 -21.44 -10.93 -18.87
C THR A 115 -21.76 -9.56 -18.28
N THR A 116 -20.96 -9.09 -17.32
CA THR A 116 -21.20 -7.89 -16.50
C THR A 116 -22.51 -7.92 -15.71
N ARG A 117 -23.13 -9.09 -15.60
CA ARG A 117 -24.41 -9.27 -14.92
C ARG A 117 -24.20 -9.31 -13.41
N GLU A 118 -25.05 -8.59 -12.69
CA GLU A 118 -25.18 -8.73 -11.24
C GLU A 118 -25.68 -10.13 -10.89
N LEU A 119 -24.86 -10.86 -10.14
CA LEU A 119 -25.17 -12.18 -9.61
C LEU A 119 -26.01 -12.06 -8.34
N TRP A 120 -25.58 -11.17 -7.44
CA TRP A 120 -26.29 -10.83 -6.22
C TRP A 120 -25.80 -9.48 -5.69
N ARG A 121 -26.58 -8.91 -4.78
CA ARG A 121 -26.26 -7.70 -4.02
C ARG A 121 -26.68 -7.87 -2.58
N SER A 122 -25.76 -7.56 -1.67
CA SER A 122 -26.08 -7.53 -0.26
C SER A 122 -26.88 -6.27 0.09
N THR A 123 -27.70 -6.34 1.14
CA THR A 123 -28.19 -5.13 1.79
C THR A 123 -27.02 -4.39 2.47
N PRO A 124 -27.15 -3.10 2.82
CA PRO A 124 -26.15 -2.41 3.65
C PRO A 124 -25.92 -3.16 4.97
N ILE A 125 -24.70 -3.64 5.19
CA ILE A 125 -24.35 -4.53 6.31
C ILE A 125 -23.63 -3.79 7.45
N VAL A 126 -23.14 -2.59 7.17
CA VAL A 126 -22.24 -1.85 8.05
C VAL A 126 -23.01 -0.72 8.75
N ALA A 127 -22.72 -0.49 10.02
CA ALA A 127 -23.31 0.59 10.79
C ALA A 127 -23.00 1.97 10.18
N ALA A 128 -23.93 2.91 10.33
CA ALA A 128 -23.90 4.24 9.69
C ALA A 128 -22.75 5.17 10.16
N ASP A 129 -21.96 4.75 11.16
CA ASP A 129 -20.82 5.47 11.75
C ASP A 129 -19.44 4.84 11.44
N ALA A 130 -19.39 3.70 10.74
CA ALA A 130 -18.12 3.09 10.33
C ALA A 130 -17.42 3.96 9.26
N SER A 131 -16.26 4.50 9.59
CA SER A 131 -15.49 5.41 8.71
C SER A 131 -14.49 4.69 7.81
N MET A 132 -14.20 3.41 8.07
CA MET A 132 -13.24 2.60 7.31
C MET A 132 -13.81 1.21 7.09
N LEU A 133 -13.66 0.72 5.86
CA LEU A 133 -13.93 -0.65 5.49
C LEU A 133 -12.64 -1.26 4.95
N LEU A 134 -12.13 -2.26 5.64
CA LEU A 134 -11.17 -3.21 5.06
C LEU A 134 -11.97 -4.37 4.47
N ALA A 135 -11.46 -4.94 3.38
CA ALA A 135 -12.10 -6.07 2.73
C ALA A 135 -11.03 -7.10 2.40
N ARG A 136 -11.34 -8.39 2.48
CA ARG A 136 -10.49 -9.48 1.97
C ARG A 136 -11.37 -10.60 1.44
N LEU A 137 -10.83 -11.41 0.54
CA LEU A 137 -11.45 -12.66 0.09
C LEU A 137 -10.58 -13.83 0.58
N SER A 138 -11.23 -14.85 1.14
CA SER A 138 -10.54 -16.08 1.54
C SER A 138 -9.83 -16.75 0.36
N ASP A 139 -8.80 -17.55 0.63
CA ASP A 139 -8.01 -18.24 -0.41
C ASP A 139 -8.81 -19.24 -1.25
N ASP A 140 -9.92 -19.73 -0.72
CA ASP A 140 -10.83 -20.66 -1.38
C ASP A 140 -12.02 -19.98 -2.09
N ASP A 141 -12.06 -18.65 -2.14
CA ASP A 141 -13.14 -17.84 -2.69
C ASP A 141 -14.53 -18.08 -2.07
N THR A 142 -14.60 -18.62 -0.86
CA THR A 142 -15.90 -18.95 -0.22
C THR A 142 -16.41 -17.87 0.72
N THR A 143 -15.53 -17.00 1.23
CA THR A 143 -15.83 -16.05 2.29
C THR A 143 -15.26 -14.67 2.00
N ILE A 144 -16.13 -13.66 1.95
CA ILE A 144 -15.74 -12.25 1.91
C ILE A 144 -15.68 -11.75 3.35
N LEU A 145 -14.54 -11.19 3.74
CA LEU A 145 -14.35 -10.56 5.03
C LEU A 145 -14.56 -9.05 4.83
N LEU A 146 -15.46 -8.47 5.60
CA LEU A 146 -15.65 -7.01 5.68
C LEU A 146 -15.39 -6.56 7.11
N ALA A 147 -14.40 -5.70 7.28
CA ALA A 147 -13.95 -5.23 8.56
C ALA A 147 -14.41 -3.79 8.77
N ASP A 148 -15.20 -3.55 9.82
CA ASP A 148 -15.56 -2.22 10.30
C ASP A 148 -14.74 -1.85 11.55
N ARG A 149 -15.08 -0.73 12.22
CA ARG A 149 -14.37 -0.25 13.41
C ARG A 149 -14.36 -1.22 14.61
N THR A 150 -15.19 -2.25 14.65
CA THR A 150 -15.39 -3.05 15.87
C THR A 150 -15.50 -4.55 15.62
N ARG A 151 -15.68 -4.96 14.36
CA ARG A 151 -15.93 -6.35 14.02
C ARG A 151 -15.54 -6.66 12.59
N VAL A 152 -15.22 -7.93 12.37
CA VAL A 152 -15.11 -8.53 11.05
C VAL A 152 -16.42 -9.28 10.77
N LEU A 153 -17.07 -8.96 9.66
CA LEU A 153 -18.23 -9.66 9.14
C LEU A 153 -17.78 -10.69 8.10
N PHE A 154 -18.42 -11.85 8.12
CA PHE A 154 -18.18 -12.93 7.16
C PHE A 154 -19.39 -13.07 6.25
N LEU A 155 -19.19 -12.82 4.98
CA LEU A 155 -20.22 -12.98 3.96
C LEU A 155 -19.93 -14.25 3.14
N ASP A 156 -20.99 -14.99 2.83
CA ASP A 156 -20.98 -16.04 1.84
C ASP A 156 -20.68 -15.43 0.46
N ALA A 157 -19.59 -15.83 -0.17
CA ALA A 157 -19.20 -15.25 -1.46
C ALA A 157 -20.09 -15.71 -2.64
N ALA A 158 -20.92 -16.75 -2.46
CA ALA A 158 -21.84 -17.24 -3.47
C ALA A 158 -23.22 -16.56 -3.38
N THR A 159 -23.67 -16.15 -2.18
CA THR A 159 -25.01 -15.56 -1.98
C THR A 159 -24.99 -14.11 -1.51
N GLY A 160 -23.89 -13.63 -0.92
CA GLY A 160 -23.80 -12.33 -0.26
C GLY A 160 -24.39 -12.31 1.16
N ASP A 161 -24.86 -13.45 1.67
CA ASP A 161 -25.47 -13.55 2.99
C ASP A 161 -24.41 -13.45 4.10
N VAL A 162 -24.75 -12.74 5.17
CA VAL A 162 -23.91 -12.68 6.36
C VAL A 162 -24.01 -14.01 7.11
N ARG A 163 -22.92 -14.78 7.14
CA ARG A 163 -22.82 -16.03 7.90
C ARG A 163 -22.56 -15.78 9.39
N GLY A 164 -21.96 -14.64 9.71
CA GLY A 164 -21.67 -14.24 11.08
C GLY A 164 -20.69 -13.07 11.12
N GLY A 165 -20.10 -12.89 12.29
CA GLY A 165 -19.01 -11.95 12.48
C GLY A 165 -18.32 -12.19 13.81
N ALA A 166 -17.10 -11.69 13.91
CA ALA A 166 -16.30 -11.74 15.11
C ALA A 166 -16.00 -10.32 15.59
N ALA A 167 -16.13 -10.09 16.89
CA ALA A 167 -15.65 -8.86 17.48
C ALA A 167 -14.12 -8.80 17.33
N SER A 168 -13.64 -7.65 16.89
CA SER A 168 -12.22 -7.28 16.94
C SER A 168 -12.06 -6.15 17.94
N GLY A 169 -10.82 -5.80 18.31
CA GLY A 169 -10.57 -4.56 19.04
C GLY A 169 -11.18 -3.32 18.36
N PRO A 170 -11.23 -2.18 19.07
CA PRO A 170 -11.66 -0.92 18.49
C PRO A 170 -10.67 -0.44 17.42
N GLY A 171 -11.23 0.09 16.33
CA GLY A 171 -10.48 0.49 15.15
C GLY A 171 -9.86 -0.69 14.41
N MET A 172 -9.61 -0.52 13.11
CA MET A 172 -8.90 -1.53 12.32
C MET A 172 -7.97 -0.83 11.35
N ASN A 173 -6.68 -1.16 11.47
CA ASN A 173 -5.63 -0.67 10.58
C ASN A 173 -5.25 -1.68 9.52
N ASP A 174 -5.37 -2.98 9.83
CA ASP A 174 -5.03 -4.04 8.88
C ASP A 174 -5.87 -5.31 9.08
N LEU A 175 -6.08 -6.03 7.99
CA LEU A 175 -6.81 -7.29 7.92
C LEU A 175 -6.11 -8.20 6.91
N GLU A 176 -5.59 -9.33 7.36
CA GLU A 176 -4.91 -10.29 6.50
C GLU A 176 -5.40 -11.72 6.69
N VAL A 177 -5.69 -12.42 5.60
CA VAL A 177 -6.09 -13.84 5.64
C VAL A 177 -4.84 -14.69 5.79
N LEU A 178 -4.83 -15.60 6.76
CA LEU A 178 -3.71 -16.52 6.93
C LEU A 178 -3.70 -17.56 5.81
N PRO A 179 -2.50 -18.02 5.37
CA PRO A 179 -2.38 -19.12 4.43
C PRO A 179 -3.25 -20.33 4.83
N GLY A 180 -4.01 -20.84 3.87
CA GLY A 180 -4.96 -21.94 4.09
C GLY A 180 -6.39 -21.47 4.44
N GLY A 181 -6.63 -20.17 4.56
CA GLY A 181 -7.96 -19.57 4.49
C GLY A 181 -8.89 -19.79 5.68
N ALA A 182 -8.45 -20.46 6.75
CA ALA A 182 -9.31 -20.76 7.91
C ALA A 182 -9.35 -19.64 8.97
N HIS A 183 -8.36 -18.75 8.96
CA HIS A 183 -8.23 -17.67 9.94
C HIS A 183 -7.78 -16.37 9.27
N ALA A 184 -8.06 -15.25 9.93
CA ALA A 184 -7.51 -13.95 9.59
C ALA A 184 -6.82 -13.31 10.80
N LEU A 185 -5.82 -12.49 10.56
CA LEU A 185 -5.26 -11.55 11.53
C LEU A 185 -5.91 -10.19 11.34
N VAL A 186 -6.23 -9.55 12.45
CA VAL A 186 -6.73 -8.17 12.51
C VAL A 186 -5.82 -7.36 13.41
N VAL A 187 -5.37 -6.21 12.91
CA VAL A 187 -4.63 -5.22 13.69
C VAL A 187 -5.57 -4.06 14.00
N GLY A 188 -5.82 -3.82 15.28
CA GLY A 188 -6.68 -2.72 15.73
C GLY A 188 -5.99 -1.37 15.81
N ASP A 189 -6.66 -0.37 16.39
CA ASP A 189 -6.05 0.94 16.65
C ASP A 189 -5.07 0.91 17.83
N THR A 190 -4.04 1.73 17.76
CA THR A 190 -3.11 1.93 18.87
C THR A 190 -3.75 2.71 20.00
N GLU A 191 -3.72 2.14 21.18
CA GLU A 191 -4.03 2.81 22.44
C GLU A 191 -2.72 3.26 23.12
N TRP A 192 -2.71 4.48 23.67
CA TRP A 192 -1.58 5.00 24.44
C TRP A 192 -1.85 4.82 25.92
N ARG A 193 -1.17 3.86 26.55
CA ARG A 193 -1.30 3.55 27.98
C ARG A 193 0.00 2.99 28.53
N ASP A 194 0.11 2.93 29.85
CA ASP A 194 1.26 2.33 30.54
C ASP A 194 2.63 2.87 30.08
N GLY A 195 2.67 4.13 29.61
CA GLY A 195 3.88 4.81 29.15
C GLY A 195 4.29 4.48 27.71
N GLY A 196 3.45 3.83 26.91
CA GLY A 196 3.77 3.50 25.52
C GLY A 196 2.56 3.13 24.65
N PRO A 197 2.80 2.69 23.41
CA PRO A 197 1.74 2.24 22.50
C PRO A 197 1.37 0.77 22.74
N HIS A 198 0.08 0.49 22.65
CA HIS A 198 -0.53 -0.83 22.83
C HIS A 198 -1.51 -1.07 21.68
N THR A 199 -1.21 -2.05 20.84
CA THR A 199 -2.06 -2.38 19.68
C THR A 199 -2.66 -3.77 19.87
N PRO A 200 -4.00 -3.91 19.86
CA PRO A 200 -4.64 -5.20 19.90
C PRO A 200 -4.46 -5.92 18.56
N VAL A 201 -4.01 -7.17 18.62
CA VAL A 201 -3.94 -8.05 17.45
C VAL A 201 -4.80 -9.27 17.71
N SER A 202 -5.77 -9.52 16.83
CA SER A 202 -6.76 -10.58 16.95
C SER A 202 -6.55 -11.65 15.89
N LEU A 203 -6.59 -12.93 16.29
CA LEU A 203 -6.76 -14.06 15.41
C LEU A 203 -8.24 -14.39 15.34
N VAL A 204 -8.80 -14.25 14.15
CA VAL A 204 -10.22 -14.35 13.86
C VAL A 204 -10.48 -15.64 13.06
N PRO A 205 -11.12 -16.66 13.66
CA PRO A 205 -11.56 -17.84 12.93
C PRO A 205 -12.72 -17.53 11.97
N LEU A 206 -12.61 -17.97 10.72
CA LEU A 206 -13.65 -17.74 9.71
C LEU A 206 -14.86 -18.68 9.88
N ASP A 207 -14.75 -19.67 10.77
CA ASP A 207 -15.87 -20.55 11.18
C ASP A 207 -16.85 -19.87 12.16
N GLY A 208 -16.61 -18.61 12.53
CA GLY A 208 -17.44 -17.84 13.46
C GLY A 208 -17.18 -18.13 14.94
N SER A 209 -16.19 -18.97 15.27
CA SER A 209 -15.78 -19.16 16.66
C SER A 209 -15.09 -17.93 17.25
N ALA A 210 -14.99 -17.89 18.58
CA ALA A 210 -14.44 -16.74 19.30
C ALA A 210 -13.00 -16.42 18.87
N SER A 211 -12.72 -15.13 18.73
CA SER A 211 -11.38 -14.64 18.42
C SER A 211 -10.47 -14.65 19.65
N THR A 212 -9.17 -14.81 19.39
CA THR A 212 -8.13 -14.66 20.41
C THR A 212 -7.41 -13.35 20.16
N THR A 213 -7.35 -12.47 21.16
CA THR A 213 -6.69 -11.17 21.06
C THR A 213 -5.51 -11.10 22.02
N ILE A 214 -4.40 -10.58 21.53
CA ILE A 214 -3.22 -10.23 22.33
C ILE A 214 -2.99 -8.72 22.28
N ASP A 215 -2.29 -8.22 23.27
CA ASP A 215 -1.82 -6.85 23.33
C ASP A 215 -0.36 -6.80 22.87
N VAL A 216 -0.07 -5.99 21.84
CA VAL A 216 1.29 -5.85 21.29
C VAL A 216 1.82 -4.47 21.70
N PRO A 217 2.95 -4.39 22.42
CA PRO A 217 3.53 -3.12 22.87
C PRO A 217 4.26 -2.41 21.73
N ASN A 218 3.48 -1.95 20.75
CA ASN A 218 3.90 -1.25 19.55
C ASN A 218 2.69 -0.54 18.91
N CYS A 219 2.93 0.28 17.89
CA CYS A 219 1.88 0.96 17.16
C CYS A 219 1.40 0.14 15.97
N ALA A 220 0.16 0.39 15.58
CA ALA A 220 -0.53 -0.32 14.54
C ALA A 220 0.17 -0.09 13.20
N ALA A 221 0.33 -1.18 12.47
CA ALA A 221 0.92 -1.22 11.14
C ALA A 221 0.42 -2.47 10.43
N PRO A 222 0.49 -2.51 9.09
CA PRO A 222 0.26 -3.74 8.36
C PRO A 222 1.17 -4.87 8.84
N VAL A 223 0.65 -6.09 8.88
CA VAL A 223 1.42 -7.28 9.28
C VAL A 223 2.08 -7.94 8.08
N ALA A 224 3.33 -8.36 8.26
CA ALA A 224 3.99 -9.29 7.35
C ALA A 224 3.82 -10.72 7.89
N ILE A 225 3.01 -11.54 7.22
CA ILE A 225 2.81 -12.95 7.57
C ILE A 225 3.98 -13.78 7.04
N VAL A 226 4.65 -14.54 7.92
CA VAL A 226 5.83 -15.36 7.61
C VAL A 226 5.61 -16.81 8.01
N ASN A 227 6.53 -17.68 7.57
CA ASN A 227 6.56 -19.10 7.95
C ASN A 227 5.23 -19.83 7.72
N GLY A 228 4.59 -19.58 6.57
CA GLY A 228 3.32 -20.21 6.20
C GLY A 228 2.15 -19.89 7.13
N GLY A 229 2.15 -18.73 7.79
CA GLY A 229 1.06 -18.33 8.69
C GLY A 229 1.27 -18.70 10.16
N THR A 230 2.48 -19.12 10.55
CA THR A 230 2.80 -19.46 11.95
C THR A 230 3.46 -18.31 12.72
N ARG A 231 3.78 -17.21 12.04
CA ARG A 231 4.32 -16.00 12.66
C ARG A 231 3.96 -14.76 11.84
N ALA A 232 3.84 -13.63 12.51
CA ALA A 232 3.68 -12.33 11.89
C ALA A 232 4.69 -11.33 12.48
N LEU A 233 5.09 -10.38 11.65
CA LEU A 233 5.88 -9.21 12.05
C LEU A 233 5.03 -7.95 11.90
N LEU A 234 5.06 -7.10 12.90
CA LEU A 234 4.33 -5.83 12.93
C LEU A 234 5.30 -4.72 13.27
N SER A 235 5.42 -3.72 12.40
CA SER A 235 6.29 -2.58 12.66
C SER A 235 5.83 -1.35 11.87
N PRO A 236 5.51 -0.24 12.55
CA PRO A 236 5.21 1.02 11.87
C PRO A 236 6.48 1.64 11.31
N THR A 237 6.36 2.45 10.25
CA THR A 237 7.46 3.35 9.88
C THR A 237 7.69 4.38 10.97
N PHE A 238 6.61 5.03 11.39
CA PHE A 238 6.64 6.09 12.37
C PHE A 238 5.45 5.98 13.31
N CYS A 239 5.75 5.93 14.60
CA CYS A 239 4.74 6.09 15.62
C CYS A 239 4.77 7.49 16.25
N THR A 240 3.68 8.23 16.10
CA THR A 240 3.57 9.55 16.73
C THR A 240 2.84 9.42 18.06
N ALA A 241 3.58 9.61 19.15
CA ALA A 241 3.00 9.66 20.49
C ALA A 241 1.96 10.77 20.63
N ASP A 242 0.91 10.48 21.38
CA ASP A 242 -0.03 11.50 21.82
C ASP A 242 0.66 12.53 22.74
N ALA A 243 -0.05 13.62 23.05
CA ALA A 243 0.53 14.69 23.85
C ALA A 243 0.92 14.24 25.27
N GLN A 244 0.22 13.24 25.81
CA GLN A 244 0.42 12.75 27.17
C GLN A 244 1.65 11.83 27.26
N ALA A 245 1.79 10.87 26.35
CA ALA A 245 2.94 9.97 26.27
C ALA A 245 4.25 10.75 26.02
N ARG A 246 4.19 11.80 25.18
CA ARG A 246 5.34 12.72 25.00
C ARG A 246 5.72 13.45 26.28
N ALA A 247 4.73 13.92 27.05
CA ALA A 247 4.98 14.57 28.33
C ALA A 247 5.57 13.63 29.39
N GLN A 248 5.35 12.32 29.25
CA GLN A 248 5.91 11.28 30.12
C GLN A 248 7.32 10.81 29.69
N GLY A 249 7.89 11.43 28.66
CA GLY A 249 9.26 11.16 28.23
C GLY A 249 9.42 9.88 27.41
N TRP A 250 8.34 9.38 26.79
CA TRP A 250 8.45 8.24 25.89
C TRP A 250 9.38 8.58 24.71
N SER A 251 10.44 7.79 24.56
CA SER A 251 11.39 7.88 23.45
C SER A 251 11.05 6.77 22.47
N ASN A 252 10.56 7.16 21.30
CA ASN A 252 9.96 6.26 20.32
C ASN A 252 10.96 5.29 19.69
N PRO A 253 11.02 4.00 20.05
CA PRO A 253 11.95 3.06 19.44
C PRO A 253 11.37 2.35 18.19
N ASP A 254 10.08 2.54 17.89
CA ASP A 254 9.31 1.91 16.79
C ASP A 254 9.69 0.44 16.50
N PRO A 255 9.61 -0.50 17.46
CA PRO A 255 10.18 -1.85 17.30
C PRO A 255 9.61 -2.67 16.13
N VAL A 256 10.28 -3.76 15.78
CA VAL A 256 9.68 -4.86 15.00
C VAL A 256 9.12 -5.88 15.98
N SER A 257 7.79 -5.90 16.13
CA SER A 257 7.10 -6.83 17.02
C SER A 257 6.94 -8.19 16.38
N VAL A 258 7.29 -9.24 17.12
CA VAL A 258 7.17 -10.64 16.69
C VAL A 258 5.97 -11.28 17.36
N ILE A 259 5.06 -11.82 16.54
CA ILE A 259 3.83 -12.47 16.99
C ILE A 259 3.87 -13.92 16.52
N ASP A 260 3.82 -14.87 17.46
CA ASP A 260 3.66 -16.29 17.14
C ASP A 260 2.18 -16.64 17.00
N ILE A 261 1.89 -17.47 16.01
CA ILE A 261 0.53 -17.87 15.61
C ILE A 261 0.47 -19.40 15.62
N ASP A 262 -0.50 -19.96 16.34
CA ASP A 262 -0.85 -21.37 16.25
C ASP A 262 -2.30 -21.48 15.73
N PRO A 263 -2.49 -21.58 14.41
CA PRO A 263 -3.83 -21.66 13.81
C PRO A 263 -4.60 -22.91 14.26
N ALA A 264 -3.90 -24.02 14.55
CA ALA A 264 -4.54 -25.27 14.98
C ALA A 264 -5.12 -25.16 16.39
N LYS A 265 -4.44 -24.43 17.28
CA LYS A 265 -4.93 -24.14 18.63
C LYS A 265 -5.75 -22.85 18.73
N LYS A 266 -5.84 -22.08 17.64
CA LYS A 266 -6.51 -20.77 17.59
C LYS A 266 -5.91 -19.77 18.59
N THR A 267 -4.60 -19.78 18.77
CA THR A 267 -3.91 -18.93 19.76
C THR A 267 -2.91 -17.98 19.11
N LEU A 268 -2.75 -16.81 19.73
CA LEU A 268 -1.68 -15.85 19.47
C LEU A 268 -0.84 -15.67 20.72
N SER A 269 0.45 -15.36 20.52
CA SER A 269 1.30 -14.87 21.59
C SER A 269 2.27 -13.82 21.07
N PHE A 270 2.29 -12.66 21.72
CA PHE A 270 3.40 -11.71 21.57
C PHE A 270 4.67 -12.37 22.10
N ARG A 271 5.70 -12.42 21.24
CA ARG A 271 6.96 -13.08 21.59
C ARG A 271 7.98 -12.11 22.15
N LYS A 272 8.34 -11.09 21.35
CA LYS A 272 9.26 -10.01 21.73
C LYS A 272 9.25 -8.88 20.70
N ASN A 273 9.85 -7.76 21.08
CA ASN A 273 10.23 -6.69 20.17
C ASN A 273 11.70 -6.86 19.76
N LEU A 274 11.98 -6.77 18.47
CA LEU A 274 13.33 -6.68 17.91
C LEU A 274 13.73 -5.20 17.76
N PRO A 275 15.03 -4.89 17.86
CA PRO A 275 15.50 -3.52 17.69
C PRO A 275 15.44 -3.15 16.21
N GLY A 276 14.56 -2.21 15.85
CA GLY A 276 14.40 -1.78 14.47
C GLY A 276 12.97 -1.37 14.20
N PHE A 277 12.72 -0.72 13.07
CA PHE A 277 11.45 -0.15 12.69
C PHE A 277 11.11 -0.40 11.22
N GLY A 278 9.82 -0.21 10.91
CA GLY A 278 9.20 -0.67 9.69
C GLY A 278 9.04 0.38 8.60
N PRO A 279 8.12 0.13 7.64
CA PRO A 279 7.35 -1.11 7.51
C PRO A 279 8.27 -2.28 7.16
N VAL A 280 7.91 -3.49 7.60
CA VAL A 280 8.66 -4.71 7.29
C VAL A 280 8.26 -5.21 5.90
N ALA A 281 9.24 -5.49 5.04
CA ALA A 281 9.01 -6.19 3.78
C ALA A 281 9.61 -7.59 3.82
N LEU A 282 9.00 -8.54 3.10
CA LEU A 282 9.54 -9.87 2.89
C LEU A 282 10.28 -9.93 1.56
N VAL A 283 11.46 -10.54 1.55
CA VAL A 283 12.21 -10.84 0.33
C VAL A 283 11.97 -12.29 -0.09
N GLY A 284 12.28 -12.63 -1.35
CA GLY A 284 11.88 -13.92 -1.96
C GLY A 284 12.41 -15.19 -1.27
N ASP A 285 13.43 -15.09 -0.42
CA ASP A 285 13.93 -16.21 0.40
C ASP A 285 13.26 -16.33 1.78
N GLY A 286 12.25 -15.50 2.05
CA GLY A 286 11.47 -15.48 3.29
C GLY A 286 12.07 -14.59 4.38
N ARG A 287 13.27 -14.01 4.20
CA ARG A 287 13.79 -13.03 5.16
C ARG A 287 12.92 -11.78 5.20
N ALA A 288 12.91 -11.14 6.37
CA ALA A 288 12.28 -9.85 6.57
C ALA A 288 13.33 -8.74 6.52
N VAL A 289 12.94 -7.57 6.01
CA VAL A 289 13.77 -6.38 5.91
C VAL A 289 13.09 -5.23 6.65
N ALA A 290 13.86 -4.57 7.51
CA ALA A 290 13.46 -3.43 8.32
C ALA A 290 14.63 -2.43 8.40
N TYR A 291 14.49 -1.37 9.19
CA TYR A 291 15.55 -0.43 9.48
C TYR A 291 15.88 -0.36 10.97
N LEU A 292 17.02 0.24 11.32
CA LEU A 292 17.37 0.65 12.67
C LEU A 292 17.68 2.14 12.67
N ASP A 293 17.20 2.87 13.68
CA ASP A 293 17.54 4.29 13.90
C ASP A 293 18.39 4.44 15.17
N MET A 294 19.68 4.72 15.00
CA MET A 294 20.64 4.89 16.09
C MET A 294 20.27 6.02 17.05
N LYS A 295 19.51 7.03 16.61
CA LYS A 295 19.09 8.14 17.49
C LYS A 295 17.94 7.78 18.41
N ARG A 296 17.24 6.68 18.13
CA ARG A 296 16.02 6.27 18.83
C ARG A 296 16.08 4.82 19.34
N LEU A 297 17.29 4.28 19.36
CA LEU A 297 17.57 2.92 19.77
C LEU A 297 17.22 2.69 21.24
N ASP A 298 16.47 1.61 21.51
CA ASP A 298 16.41 1.04 22.85
C ASP A 298 17.42 -0.12 22.97
N ALA A 299 18.52 0.14 23.67
CA ALA A 299 19.56 -0.85 23.90
C ALA A 299 19.01 -2.11 24.60
N ALA A 300 17.92 -2.03 25.38
CA ALA A 300 17.34 -3.17 26.07
C ALA A 300 16.79 -4.25 25.11
N MET A 301 16.43 -3.88 23.88
CA MET A 301 15.90 -4.81 22.86
C MET A 301 16.97 -5.75 22.25
N PHE A 302 18.24 -5.50 22.53
CA PHE A 302 19.35 -6.35 22.09
C PHE A 302 19.63 -7.44 23.11
N ASP A 303 19.41 -8.69 22.71
CA ASP A 303 19.80 -9.87 23.48
C ASP A 303 21.34 -9.92 23.65
N ASP A 304 22.08 -9.58 22.58
CA ASP A 304 23.52 -9.41 22.58
C ASP A 304 23.90 -7.93 22.38
N LYS A 305 24.46 -7.31 23.42
CA LYS A 305 24.87 -5.90 23.39
C LYS A 305 25.99 -5.61 22.39
N SER A 306 26.74 -6.62 21.96
CA SER A 306 27.79 -6.45 20.95
C SER A 306 27.23 -6.16 19.55
N GLN A 307 25.95 -6.45 19.33
CA GLN A 307 25.25 -6.14 18.07
C GLN A 307 24.82 -4.66 17.97
N ILE A 308 24.93 -3.89 19.06
CA ILE A 308 24.61 -2.46 19.04
C ILE A 308 25.70 -1.73 18.26
N PRO A 309 25.37 -1.01 17.16
CA PRO A 309 26.38 -0.24 16.43
C PRO A 309 27.05 0.81 17.34
N PRO A 310 28.31 1.19 17.08
CA PRO A 310 29.00 2.18 17.89
C PRO A 310 28.33 3.56 17.78
N ALA A 311 28.52 4.42 18.79
CA ALA A 311 27.81 5.69 18.89
C ALA A 311 28.12 6.70 17.75
N ASP A 312 29.24 6.51 17.04
CA ASP A 312 29.66 7.29 15.88
C ASP A 312 29.28 6.64 14.54
N ALA A 313 28.51 5.55 14.56
CA ALA A 313 27.97 4.94 13.36
C ALA A 313 26.95 5.85 12.63
N ALA A 314 26.68 5.53 11.37
CA ALA A 314 25.60 6.15 10.60
C ALA A 314 24.26 6.05 11.34
N GLN A 315 23.39 7.06 11.19
CA GLN A 315 22.11 7.05 11.88
C GLN A 315 21.26 5.83 11.53
N TYR A 316 21.10 5.53 10.24
CA TYR A 316 20.24 4.45 9.79
C TYR A 316 21.06 3.21 9.43
N HIS A 317 20.50 2.04 9.75
CA HIS A 317 21.01 0.75 9.29
C HIS A 317 19.89 -0.06 8.64
N LEU A 318 20.19 -0.79 7.56
CA LEU A 318 19.33 -1.83 7.03
C LEU A 318 19.43 -3.05 7.95
N MET A 319 18.27 -3.55 8.38
CA MET A 319 18.16 -4.74 9.21
C MET A 319 17.57 -5.89 8.38
N THR A 320 18.28 -7.01 8.29
CA THR A 320 17.75 -8.24 7.69
C THR A 320 17.51 -9.27 8.78
N ILE A 321 16.30 -9.81 8.85
CA ILE A 321 15.82 -10.69 9.93
C ILE A 321 15.50 -12.07 9.34
N ASP A 322 16.04 -13.12 9.93
CA ASP A 322 15.52 -14.48 9.73
C ASP A 322 14.25 -14.64 10.59
N PRO A 323 13.06 -14.74 9.98
CA PRO A 323 11.82 -14.79 10.73
C PRO A 323 11.71 -16.05 11.59
N THR A 324 12.47 -17.12 11.35
CA THR A 324 12.41 -18.37 12.11
C THR A 324 13.23 -18.29 13.39
N THR A 325 14.52 -17.93 13.25
CA THR A 325 15.47 -17.87 14.37
C THR A 325 15.42 -16.53 15.11
N LEU A 326 14.88 -15.48 14.46
CA LEU A 326 14.92 -14.08 14.88
C LEU A 326 16.34 -13.51 14.98
N ALA A 327 17.33 -14.19 14.40
CA ALA A 327 18.65 -13.63 14.17
C ALA A 327 18.53 -12.50 13.15
N PHE A 328 19.35 -11.46 13.32
CA PHE A 328 19.38 -10.33 12.42
C PHE A 328 20.79 -9.79 12.23
N ASP A 329 20.99 -9.19 11.06
CA ASP A 329 22.21 -8.47 10.69
C ASP A 329 21.89 -7.00 10.45
N LEU A 330 22.85 -6.12 10.75
CA LEU A 330 22.75 -4.67 10.60
C LEU A 330 23.82 -4.15 9.65
N HIS A 331 23.42 -3.37 8.66
CA HIS A 331 24.33 -2.74 7.70
C HIS A 331 24.11 -1.24 7.67
N PRO A 332 25.15 -0.40 7.87
CA PRO A 332 24.99 1.05 7.88
C PRO A 332 24.58 1.59 6.51
N ILE A 333 23.67 2.57 6.49
CA ILE A 333 23.09 3.13 5.26
C ILE A 333 23.12 4.66 5.20
N GLY A 334 23.84 5.28 6.12
CA GLY A 334 23.96 6.74 6.21
C GLY A 334 22.86 7.39 7.03
N ASP A 335 22.72 8.70 6.87
CA ASP A 335 21.88 9.56 7.73
C ASP A 335 20.54 9.94 7.10
N THR A 336 20.22 9.35 5.96
CA THR A 336 18.97 9.56 5.24
C THR A 336 18.22 8.25 5.12
N LEU A 337 16.93 8.25 5.45
CA LEU A 337 16.07 7.08 5.39
C LEU A 337 15.44 6.94 3.99
N PRO A 338 15.84 5.96 3.16
CA PRO A 338 15.27 5.78 1.84
C PRO A 338 14.02 4.90 1.85
N ARG A 339 13.18 5.05 0.82
CA ARG A 339 12.17 4.05 0.48
C ARG A 339 12.83 2.86 -0.21
N PHE A 340 12.28 1.67 -0.02
CA PHE A 340 12.76 0.48 -0.71
C PHE A 340 11.65 -0.48 -1.10
N ALA A 341 11.87 -1.28 -2.14
CA ALA A 341 11.00 -2.40 -2.50
C ALA A 341 11.86 -3.64 -2.79
N PRO A 342 11.51 -4.84 -2.28
CA PRO A 342 12.16 -6.08 -2.68
C PRO A 342 12.14 -6.29 -4.20
N SER A 343 13.27 -6.67 -4.80
CA SER A 343 13.28 -7.10 -6.20
C SER A 343 12.56 -8.44 -6.36
N LYS A 344 11.98 -8.68 -7.54
CA LYS A 344 11.24 -9.92 -7.84
C LYS A 344 12.06 -11.19 -7.63
N ASP A 345 13.37 -11.13 -7.84
CA ASP A 345 14.30 -12.26 -7.62
C ASP A 345 14.68 -12.48 -6.14
N GLY A 346 14.25 -11.58 -5.23
CA GLY A 346 14.52 -11.63 -3.80
C GLY A 346 15.96 -11.35 -3.39
N LYS A 347 16.85 -10.96 -4.32
CA LYS A 347 18.29 -10.80 -4.05
C LYS A 347 18.70 -9.38 -3.72
N SER A 348 17.83 -8.41 -3.99
CA SER A 348 18.14 -7.00 -3.87
C SER A 348 16.93 -6.17 -3.47
N LEU A 349 17.18 -4.91 -3.13
CA LEU A 349 16.16 -3.91 -2.86
C LEU A 349 16.28 -2.82 -3.93
N LEU A 350 15.18 -2.49 -4.59
CA LEU A 350 15.03 -1.24 -5.33
C LEU A 350 14.99 -0.11 -4.32
N VAL A 351 15.77 0.94 -4.53
CA VAL A 351 15.95 2.03 -3.57
C VAL A 351 15.52 3.34 -4.19
N ASP A 352 14.69 4.08 -3.46
CA ASP A 352 14.29 5.44 -3.78
C ASP A 352 14.44 6.35 -2.56
N ALA A 353 15.51 7.14 -2.58
CA ALA A 353 15.81 8.18 -1.60
C ALA A 353 15.43 9.59 -2.09
N SER A 354 14.76 9.71 -3.25
CA SER A 354 14.28 11.02 -3.74
C SER A 354 13.22 11.61 -2.81
N VAL A 355 12.49 10.72 -2.15
CA VAL A 355 11.62 10.98 -1.03
C VAL A 355 12.38 10.64 0.25
N SER A 356 13.10 11.63 0.79
CA SER A 356 13.74 11.48 2.09
C SER A 356 12.95 12.19 3.18
N VAL A 357 12.63 11.48 4.26
CA VAL A 357 12.04 12.09 5.46
C VAL A 357 13.14 12.39 6.46
N VAL A 358 13.27 13.67 6.83
CA VAL A 358 14.04 14.07 8.03
C VAL A 358 13.10 14.02 9.23
N ARG A 359 13.35 13.11 10.18
CA ARG A 359 12.70 13.13 11.49
C ARG A 359 13.23 14.31 12.31
N SER A 360 12.54 15.45 12.29
CA SER A 360 12.79 16.56 13.22
C SER A 360 11.89 16.44 14.46
N GLU A 361 12.44 16.64 15.66
CA GLU A 361 11.68 16.63 16.94
C GLU A 361 10.82 17.90 17.15
N ALA A 362 10.84 18.84 16.20
CA ALA A 362 9.96 19.98 16.16
C ALA A 362 9.64 20.28 14.69
N SER A 363 8.35 20.42 14.39
CA SER A 363 7.75 20.75 13.09
C SER A 363 8.64 21.62 12.20
N ALA A 364 9.38 20.99 11.29
CA ALA A 364 9.98 21.58 10.10
C ALA A 364 10.16 20.46 9.08
N THR A 365 9.17 20.31 8.20
CA THR A 365 9.22 19.47 7.00
C THR A 365 10.21 20.10 6.03
N ALA A 366 11.35 19.43 5.78
CA ALA A 366 12.14 19.68 4.59
C ALA A 366 11.55 18.84 3.46
N THR A 367 10.59 19.39 2.73
CA THR A 367 10.07 18.78 1.51
C THR A 367 11.10 19.00 0.40
N LEU A 368 11.68 17.91 -0.12
CA LEU A 368 12.48 17.95 -1.34
C LEU A 368 11.52 17.98 -2.53
N THR A 369 11.23 19.17 -3.04
CA THR A 369 10.41 19.30 -4.25
C THR A 369 11.27 19.07 -5.48
N LEU A 370 11.00 17.99 -6.21
CA LEU A 370 11.42 17.80 -7.59
C LEU A 370 10.56 18.73 -8.47
N ASP A 371 11.15 19.78 -9.05
CA ASP A 371 10.48 20.57 -10.09
C ASP A 371 10.93 20.12 -11.49
N ALA A 372 10.25 20.63 -12.53
CA ALA A 372 10.53 20.30 -13.92
C ALA A 372 11.96 20.65 -14.42
N THR A 373 12.78 21.30 -13.58
CA THR A 373 14.18 21.65 -13.88
C THR A 373 15.20 20.79 -13.12
N GLY A 374 14.75 19.82 -12.32
CA GLY A 374 15.60 18.91 -11.55
C GLY A 374 15.73 19.30 -10.06
N LEU A 375 16.45 18.48 -9.30
CA LEU A 375 16.59 18.59 -7.84
C LEU A 375 17.34 19.87 -7.46
N LYS A 376 16.70 20.78 -6.71
CA LYS A 376 17.34 21.98 -6.11
C LYS A 376 17.67 21.82 -4.62
N ALA A 377 18.24 20.67 -4.27
CA ALA A 377 18.91 20.52 -2.99
C ALA A 377 20.34 20.05 -3.22
N GLU A 378 21.29 20.68 -2.55
CA GLU A 378 22.65 20.15 -2.42
C GLU A 378 22.59 18.88 -1.56
N VAL A 379 22.38 17.75 -2.21
CA VAL A 379 22.57 16.43 -1.60
C VAL A 379 24.07 16.24 -1.41
N LYS A 380 24.54 16.39 -0.16
CA LYS A 380 25.97 16.22 0.18
C LYS A 380 26.44 14.75 0.14
N ALA A 381 25.52 13.79 0.19
CA ALA A 381 25.75 12.36 0.03
C ALA A 381 24.45 11.68 -0.48
N GLY A 382 24.57 10.79 -1.47
CA GLY A 382 23.45 10.05 -2.07
C GLY A 382 22.87 8.97 -1.15
N ALA A 383 21.90 8.20 -1.68
CA ALA A 383 21.29 7.10 -0.94
C ALA A 383 22.35 6.11 -0.46
N PHE A 384 22.17 5.52 0.73
CA PHE A 384 23.13 4.56 1.29
C PHE A 384 24.57 5.10 1.43
N GLY A 385 24.75 6.42 1.53
CA GLY A 385 26.07 7.06 1.64
C GLY A 385 26.84 7.16 0.31
N ASP A 386 26.16 7.02 -0.81
CA ASP A 386 26.77 7.05 -2.14
C ASP A 386 27.45 8.41 -2.46
N PRO A 387 28.72 8.41 -2.90
CA PRO A 387 29.46 9.65 -3.15
C PRO A 387 29.05 10.36 -4.45
N SER A 388 28.30 9.70 -5.36
CA SER A 388 27.82 10.33 -6.59
C SER A 388 26.62 11.25 -6.37
N GLY A 389 25.98 11.15 -5.20
CA GLY A 389 24.78 11.92 -4.87
C GLY A 389 23.49 11.33 -5.46
N SER A 390 23.54 10.15 -6.08
CA SER A 390 22.34 9.52 -6.63
C SER A 390 21.37 9.08 -5.54
N LEU A 391 20.10 9.35 -5.76
CA LEU A 391 19.01 8.99 -4.85
C LEU A 391 18.24 7.75 -5.31
N PHE A 392 18.58 7.16 -6.46
CA PHE A 392 17.83 6.06 -7.05
C PHE A 392 18.76 4.94 -7.53
N GLY A 393 18.54 3.71 -7.06
CA GLY A 393 19.48 2.61 -7.27
C GLY A 393 19.01 1.25 -6.76
N VAL A 394 19.96 0.32 -6.62
CA VAL A 394 19.72 -1.02 -6.07
C VAL A 394 20.69 -1.31 -4.94
N PHE A 395 20.17 -1.83 -3.83
CA PHE A 395 20.96 -2.40 -2.75
C PHE A 395 20.99 -3.92 -2.87
N THR A 396 22.17 -4.51 -3.06
CA THR A 396 22.32 -5.97 -3.18
C THR A 396 22.47 -6.61 -1.80
N LEU A 397 21.56 -7.52 -1.43
CA LEU A 397 21.50 -8.09 -0.08
C LEU A 397 22.68 -9.02 0.22
N ALA A 398 23.24 -9.70 -0.77
CA ALA A 398 24.37 -10.61 -0.53
C ALA A 398 25.70 -9.90 -0.29
N THR A 399 25.90 -8.73 -0.92
CA THR A 399 27.16 -7.97 -0.85
C THR A 399 27.05 -6.70 -0.02
N HIS A 400 25.84 -6.38 0.46
CA HIS A 400 25.52 -5.15 1.18
C HIS A 400 26.00 -3.89 0.46
N THR A 401 25.81 -3.86 -0.86
CA THR A 401 26.34 -2.80 -1.72
C THR A 401 25.20 -2.07 -2.42
N TYR A 402 25.17 -0.75 -2.29
CA TYR A 402 24.34 0.12 -3.10
C TYR A 402 25.00 0.41 -4.45
N THR A 403 24.23 0.33 -5.53
CA THR A 403 24.66 0.69 -6.88
C THR A 403 23.65 1.67 -7.47
N PRO A 404 24.05 2.91 -7.77
CA PRO A 404 23.14 3.90 -8.34
C PRO A 404 22.77 3.53 -9.78
N PHE A 405 21.53 3.85 -10.15
CA PHE A 405 21.13 3.79 -11.55
C PHE A 405 21.69 4.99 -12.32
N GLN A 406 22.14 4.74 -13.55
CA GLN A 406 22.52 5.76 -14.52
C GLN A 406 21.30 6.24 -15.29
N GLY A 407 21.26 7.51 -15.70
CA GLY A 407 20.16 8.06 -16.49
C GLY A 407 19.25 9.02 -15.70
N PRO A 408 18.07 9.38 -16.25
CA PRO A 408 17.15 10.31 -15.59
C PRO A 408 16.59 9.72 -14.29
N ALA A 409 16.39 10.57 -13.28
CA ALA A 409 15.81 10.16 -12.01
C ALA A 409 14.35 9.70 -12.18
N ALA A 410 14.10 8.45 -11.83
CA ALA A 410 12.77 7.87 -11.63
C ALA A 410 12.42 7.87 -10.13
N THR A 411 11.18 7.52 -9.80
CA THR A 411 10.68 7.37 -8.42
C THR A 411 9.88 6.08 -8.33
N LEU A 412 9.67 5.52 -7.13
CA LEU A 412 8.85 4.32 -6.93
C LEU A 412 7.42 4.68 -6.48
N ASP A 413 6.79 5.67 -7.11
CA ASP A 413 5.45 6.13 -6.66
C ASP A 413 4.32 5.19 -7.08
N ARG A 414 4.48 4.55 -8.26
CA ARG A 414 3.71 3.39 -8.73
C ARG A 414 4.60 2.58 -9.66
N PHE A 415 4.73 1.28 -9.45
CA PHE A 415 5.63 0.48 -10.28
C PHE A 415 5.18 -0.97 -10.44
N VAL A 416 5.73 -1.60 -11.47
CA VAL A 416 5.63 -3.04 -11.73
C VAL A 416 7.01 -3.58 -12.07
N GLN A 417 7.27 -4.80 -11.65
CA GLN A 417 8.46 -5.58 -11.92
C GLN A 417 8.06 -6.70 -12.89
N GLN A 418 8.86 -6.92 -13.92
CA GLN A 418 8.66 -8.08 -14.78
C GLN A 418 8.91 -9.37 -13.99
N GLY A 419 8.24 -10.45 -14.38
CA GLY A 419 8.27 -11.73 -13.68
C GLY A 419 9.64 -12.41 -13.69
N ASP A 420 10.50 -12.08 -14.66
CA ASP A 420 11.91 -12.50 -14.70
C ASP A 420 12.83 -11.66 -13.80
N GLY A 421 12.31 -10.56 -13.22
CA GLY A 421 13.06 -9.63 -12.40
C GLY A 421 14.12 -8.83 -13.17
N ALA A 422 14.06 -8.78 -14.50
CA ALA A 422 15.07 -8.06 -15.29
C ALA A 422 14.76 -6.56 -15.41
N ARG A 423 13.49 -6.19 -15.40
CA ARG A 423 13.04 -4.80 -15.57
C ARG A 423 12.00 -4.37 -14.57
N VAL A 424 12.02 -3.08 -14.27
CA VAL A 424 10.98 -2.39 -13.50
C VAL A 424 10.45 -1.25 -14.36
N TYR A 425 9.13 -1.08 -14.40
CA TYR A 425 8.48 0.07 -15.02
C TYR A 425 7.79 0.87 -13.94
N THR A 426 7.98 2.18 -13.95
CA THR A 426 7.46 3.04 -12.87
C THR A 426 6.94 4.36 -13.39
N LEU A 427 6.02 4.95 -12.63
CA LEU A 427 5.44 6.25 -12.89
C LEU A 427 6.00 7.27 -11.90
N ARG A 428 6.64 8.31 -12.40
CA ARG A 428 6.95 9.50 -11.61
C ARG A 428 5.74 10.42 -11.58
N ARG A 429 5.19 10.69 -10.38
CA ARG A 429 3.92 11.41 -10.23
C ARG A 429 3.95 12.79 -10.89
N ASN A 430 2.88 13.12 -11.63
CA ASN A 430 2.72 14.44 -12.28
C ASN A 430 1.34 15.09 -11.99
N GLY A 431 0.67 14.65 -10.90
CA GLY A 431 -0.62 15.16 -10.43
C GLY A 431 -1.86 14.56 -11.11
N ARG A 432 -1.72 13.90 -12.27
CA ARG A 432 -2.85 13.28 -13.00
C ARG A 432 -2.60 11.81 -13.37
N GLY A 433 -1.58 11.21 -12.79
CA GLY A 433 -0.97 9.94 -13.17
C GLY A 433 0.54 10.06 -12.96
N GLY A 434 1.33 9.64 -13.95
CA GLY A 434 2.77 9.91 -13.94
C GLY A 434 3.46 9.74 -15.28
N ASP A 435 4.71 10.17 -15.34
CA ASP A 435 5.62 9.99 -16.46
C ASP A 435 6.24 8.59 -16.38
N LEU A 436 6.25 7.84 -17.47
CA LEU A 436 6.66 6.44 -17.52
C LEU A 436 8.17 6.30 -17.70
N PHE A 437 8.78 5.57 -16.77
CA PHE A 437 10.18 5.18 -16.82
C PHE A 437 10.33 3.66 -16.93
N ALA A 438 11.38 3.23 -17.63
CA ALA A 438 11.88 1.86 -17.58
C ALA A 438 13.22 1.81 -16.84
N ILE A 439 13.42 0.76 -16.07
CA ILE A 439 14.63 0.50 -15.31
C ILE A 439 15.14 -0.87 -15.72
N ASP A 440 16.37 -0.90 -16.22
CA ASP A 440 17.10 -2.13 -16.50
C ASP A 440 17.99 -2.47 -15.30
N LEU A 441 17.63 -3.56 -14.59
CA LEU A 441 18.30 -3.93 -13.35
C LEU A 441 19.70 -4.48 -13.60
N ALA A 442 19.97 -5.08 -14.76
CA ALA A 442 21.28 -5.61 -15.10
C ALA A 442 22.23 -4.49 -15.57
N ALA A 443 21.73 -3.61 -16.45
CA ALA A 443 22.51 -2.47 -16.96
C ALA A 443 22.68 -1.36 -15.92
N ARG A 444 21.94 -1.42 -14.80
CA ARG A 444 21.88 -0.38 -13.77
C ARG A 444 21.56 0.97 -14.40
N ALA A 445 20.51 1.03 -15.21
CA ALA A 445 20.12 2.24 -15.93
C ALA A 445 18.60 2.47 -15.88
N SER A 446 18.22 3.74 -15.83
CA SER A 446 16.85 4.22 -15.99
C SER A 446 16.71 4.96 -17.33
N PHE A 447 15.50 4.91 -17.89
CA PHE A 447 15.16 5.54 -19.17
C PHE A 447 13.78 6.19 -19.06
N ASP A 448 13.70 7.47 -19.43
CA ASP A 448 12.41 8.14 -19.65
C ASP A 448 11.83 7.64 -20.98
N LEU A 449 10.61 7.10 -20.96
CA LEU A 449 9.95 6.60 -22.15
C LEU A 449 9.09 7.64 -22.87
N GLY A 450 9.05 8.88 -22.38
CA GLY A 450 8.38 10.01 -23.03
C GLY A 450 6.85 9.86 -23.10
N ARG A 451 6.26 9.09 -22.18
CA ARG A 451 4.82 8.82 -22.13
C ARG A 451 4.28 9.12 -20.74
N SER A 452 3.10 9.74 -20.68
CA SER A 452 2.37 9.88 -19.43
C SER A 452 1.17 8.94 -19.37
N LEU A 453 1.02 8.25 -18.25
CA LEU A 453 -0.02 7.26 -18.01
C LEU A 453 -0.88 7.67 -16.81
N ARG A 454 -2.16 7.28 -16.83
CA ARG A 454 -3.02 7.32 -15.64
C ARG A 454 -2.56 6.27 -14.62
N ASP A 455 -2.24 5.08 -15.10
CA ASP A 455 -1.81 3.96 -14.27
C ASP A 455 -1.06 2.90 -15.07
N ILE A 456 -0.39 2.00 -14.35
CA ILE A 456 0.35 0.85 -14.90
C ILE A 456 0.06 -0.41 -14.10
N ALA A 457 -0.06 -1.55 -14.80
CA ALA A 457 -0.12 -2.87 -14.20
C ALA A 457 0.63 -3.88 -15.10
N ILE A 458 0.73 -5.12 -14.63
CA ILE A 458 1.28 -6.23 -15.38
C ILE A 458 0.30 -7.41 -15.33
N LEU A 459 0.14 -8.12 -16.44
CA LEU A 459 -0.66 -9.33 -16.48
C LEU A 459 0.05 -10.47 -15.71
N PRO A 460 -0.68 -11.50 -15.26
CA PRO A 460 -0.12 -12.64 -14.53
C PRO A 460 0.94 -13.44 -15.30
N ASP A 461 1.07 -13.25 -16.61
CA ASP A 461 2.17 -13.80 -17.41
C ASP A 461 3.55 -13.22 -17.04
N GLY A 462 3.57 -12.15 -16.23
CA GLY A 462 4.77 -11.46 -15.76
C GLY A 462 5.52 -10.71 -16.85
N LYS A 463 4.93 -10.51 -18.03
CA LYS A 463 5.59 -9.93 -19.20
C LYS A 463 4.79 -8.80 -19.83
N THR A 464 3.48 -9.00 -19.96
CA THR A 464 2.58 -8.08 -20.65
C THR A 464 2.16 -6.97 -19.70
N LEU A 465 2.62 -5.75 -19.99
CA LEU A 465 2.21 -4.56 -19.28
C LEU A 465 0.82 -4.12 -19.74
N VAL A 466 0.04 -3.61 -18.81
CA VAL A 466 -1.18 -2.84 -19.08
C VAL A 466 -0.86 -1.39 -18.82
N LEU A 467 -0.92 -0.57 -19.87
CA LEU A 467 -0.68 0.86 -19.80
C LEU A 467 -2.02 1.58 -19.94
N ARG A 468 -2.48 2.26 -18.91
CA ARG A 468 -3.70 3.07 -18.97
C ARG A 468 -3.36 4.46 -19.46
N VAL A 469 -3.53 4.68 -20.75
CA VAL A 469 -3.14 5.91 -21.45
C VAL A 469 -4.30 6.89 -21.43
N ARG A 470 -4.01 8.15 -21.09
CA ARG A 470 -4.94 9.26 -21.28
C ARG A 470 -4.83 9.78 -22.71
N LEU A 471 -5.93 9.84 -23.42
CA LEU A 471 -5.99 10.43 -24.76
C LEU A 471 -6.54 11.86 -24.69
N ALA A 472 -6.32 12.63 -25.77
CA ALA A 472 -6.99 13.91 -25.94
C ALA A 472 -8.51 13.71 -25.97
N SER A 473 -9.24 14.59 -25.29
CA SER A 473 -10.70 14.61 -25.35
C SER A 473 -11.17 14.88 -26.78
N THR A 474 -12.39 14.47 -27.10
CA THR A 474 -13.02 14.84 -28.37
C THR A 474 -13.31 16.35 -28.41
N ALA A 475 -13.64 16.88 -29.59
CA ALA A 475 -14.02 18.28 -29.75
C ALA A 475 -15.28 18.64 -28.94
N GLU A 476 -16.16 17.66 -28.74
CA GLU A 476 -17.40 17.77 -27.96
C GLU A 476 -17.16 17.56 -26.45
N GLY A 477 -15.91 17.35 -26.02
CA GLY A 477 -15.54 17.22 -24.61
C GLY A 477 -15.70 15.82 -24.03
N HIS A 478 -15.81 14.77 -24.86
CA HIS A 478 -15.79 13.40 -24.35
C HIS A 478 -14.37 13.01 -23.95
N LEU A 479 -14.23 12.53 -22.71
CA LEU A 479 -12.96 12.00 -22.22
C LEU A 479 -12.64 10.67 -22.89
N ARG A 480 -11.37 10.46 -23.21
CA ARG A 480 -10.88 9.27 -23.91
C ARG A 480 -9.71 8.65 -23.17
N GLU A 481 -9.70 7.34 -23.11
CA GLU A 481 -8.64 6.53 -22.52
C GLU A 481 -8.33 5.34 -23.43
N GLN A 482 -7.14 4.78 -23.30
CA GLN A 482 -6.76 3.55 -23.98
C GLN A 482 -6.06 2.62 -22.99
N PHE A 483 -6.49 1.36 -22.96
CA PHE A 483 -5.78 0.29 -22.28
C PHE A 483 -4.87 -0.39 -23.32
N CYS A 484 -3.58 -0.10 -23.22
CA CYS A 484 -2.56 -0.57 -24.16
C CYS A 484 -1.84 -1.78 -23.54
N LEU A 485 -1.95 -2.94 -24.17
CA LEU A 485 -1.19 -4.14 -23.81
C LEU A 485 0.18 -4.06 -24.50
N SER A 486 1.25 -4.07 -23.72
CA SER A 486 2.60 -3.76 -24.21
C SER A 486 3.65 -4.72 -23.65
N LEU A 487 4.63 -5.11 -24.47
CA LEU A 487 5.77 -5.93 -24.04
C LEU A 487 7.03 -5.09 -23.78
N ASP A 488 7.07 -3.86 -24.29
CA ASP A 488 8.24 -2.97 -24.30
C ASP A 488 7.95 -1.59 -23.67
N ALA A 489 6.74 -1.39 -23.15
CA ALA A 489 6.19 -0.13 -22.65
C ALA A 489 6.05 1.01 -23.67
N GLN A 490 6.44 0.81 -24.92
CA GLN A 490 6.43 1.82 -25.98
C GLN A 490 5.35 1.55 -27.02
N THR A 491 5.20 0.30 -27.44
CA THR A 491 4.28 -0.14 -28.48
C THR A 491 3.11 -0.92 -27.89
N CYS A 492 1.93 -0.76 -28.48
CA CYS A 492 0.74 -1.51 -28.09
C CYS A 492 0.59 -2.72 -29.01
N THR A 493 0.77 -3.92 -28.47
CA THR A 493 0.45 -5.18 -29.16
C THR A 493 -1.06 -5.30 -29.38
N ALA A 494 -1.84 -4.76 -28.43
CA ALA A 494 -3.27 -4.56 -28.56
C ALA A 494 -3.69 -3.31 -27.79
N SER A 495 -4.78 -2.69 -28.23
CA SER A 495 -5.38 -1.52 -27.59
C SER A 495 -6.87 -1.73 -27.43
N ILE A 496 -7.40 -1.27 -26.30
CA ILE A 496 -8.83 -1.21 -26.01
C ILE A 496 -9.15 0.24 -25.70
N ASP A 497 -9.88 0.89 -26.60
CA ASP A 497 -10.18 2.32 -26.52
C ASP A 497 -11.50 2.55 -25.79
N TYR A 498 -11.50 3.55 -24.92
CA TYR A 498 -12.67 4.04 -24.22
C TYR A 498 -12.95 5.49 -24.60
N GLN A 499 -14.23 5.79 -24.80
CA GLN A 499 -14.75 7.15 -24.86
C GLN A 499 -15.94 7.23 -23.91
N SER A 500 -15.93 8.22 -23.01
CA SER A 500 -17.04 8.42 -22.08
C SER A 500 -18.33 8.74 -22.85
N PRO A 501 -19.46 8.12 -22.50
CA PRO A 501 -20.74 8.36 -23.19
C PRO A 501 -21.27 9.77 -22.93
N ILE A 502 -20.83 10.42 -21.85
CA ILE A 502 -21.26 11.75 -21.44
C ILE A 502 -20.07 12.71 -21.58
N PRO A 503 -20.25 13.90 -22.19
CA PRO A 503 -19.24 14.94 -22.15
C PRO A 503 -18.92 15.30 -20.70
N MET A 504 -17.66 15.21 -20.33
CA MET A 504 -17.22 15.59 -18.99
C MET A 504 -16.11 16.61 -19.17
N HIS A 505 -16.30 17.79 -18.58
CA HIS A 505 -15.16 18.66 -18.33
C HIS A 505 -14.29 17.96 -17.28
N ASP A 506 -13.08 17.61 -17.67
CA ASP A 506 -12.05 17.11 -16.74
C ASP A 506 -11.92 18.15 -15.62
N PRO A 507 -12.07 17.79 -14.33
CA PRO A 507 -11.81 18.73 -13.25
C PRO A 507 -10.36 19.24 -13.26
#